data_AF-A0A1F7RC02-F1
#
_entry.id   AF-A0A1F7RC02-F1
#
_cell.length_a   1.000
_cell.length_b   1.000
_cell.length_c   1.000
_cell.angle_alpha   90.00
_cell.angle_beta   90.00
_cell.angle_gamma   90.00
#
_symmetry.space_group_name_H-M   'P 1'
#
loop_
_entity.id
_entity.type
_entity.pdbx_description
1 polymer ?
#
loop_
_entity_poly.entity_id
_entity_poly.type
_entity_poly.pdbx_seq_one_letter_code
_entity_poly.pdbx_strand_id
1 'polypeptide(L)'
;MNIFNIQMTQAAADDLKDIPDKLREQIIPDIKSLSTNPFPSRSGIKKLKGFKPPLYRLRSGDYRVLYRIESKERGTLMKKNT
;
A
#
# COMPACT_ATOMS: atom_id res chain seq x y z
N MET A 1 -12.05 -0.49 16.44
CA MET A 1 -11.49 -0.26 15.08
C MET A 1 -10.04 -0.69 15.11
N ASN A 2 -9.62 -1.60 14.24
CA ASN A 2 -8.21 -1.98 14.15
C ASN A 2 -7.47 -0.92 13.33
N ILE A 3 -6.45 -0.31 13.93
CA ILE A 3 -5.58 0.65 13.25
C ILE A 3 -4.35 -0.11 12.78
N PHE A 4 -4.11 -0.10 11.48
CA PHE A 4 -2.91 -0.64 10.84
C PHE A 4 -1.86 0.46 10.73
N ASN A 5 -0.61 0.13 11.07
CA ASN A 5 0.50 1.03 10.83
C ASN A 5 0.93 0.94 9.36
N ILE A 6 1.15 2.08 8.73
CA ILE A 6 1.60 2.14 7.33
C ILE A 6 3.12 2.26 7.32
N GLN A 7 3.77 1.34 6.62
CA GLN A 7 5.21 1.39 6.37
C GLN A 7 5.45 1.36 4.86
N MET A 8 6.30 2.26 4.39
CA MET A 8 6.71 2.33 2.98
C MET A 8 8.11 1.74 2.86
N THR A 9 8.37 1.05 1.75
CA THR A 9 9.74 0.72 1.37
C THR A 9 10.47 1.99 0.94
N GLN A 10 11.80 1.99 0.99
CA GLN A 10 12.58 3.12 0.48
C GLN A 10 12.22 3.45 -0.97
N ALA A 11 12.12 2.44 -1.83
CA ALA A 11 11.72 2.62 -3.22
C ALA A 11 10.34 3.27 -3.36
N ALA A 12 9.34 2.86 -2.56
CA ALA A 12 8.02 3.49 -2.60
C ALA A 12 8.03 4.94 -2.10
N ALA A 13 8.90 5.27 -1.14
CA ALA A 13 9.07 6.63 -0.66
C ALA A 13 9.75 7.53 -1.72
N ASP A 14 10.75 6.99 -2.43
CA ASP A 14 11.44 7.67 -3.52
C ASP A 14 10.48 7.87 -4.72
N ASP A 15 9.75 6.83 -5.12
CA ASP A 15 8.71 6.92 -6.15
C ASP A 15 7.69 8.02 -5.82
N LEU A 16 7.24 8.09 -4.56
CA LEU A 16 6.28 9.10 -4.11
C LEU A 16 6.87 10.52 -4.17
N LYS A 17 8.18 10.66 -3.94
CA LYS A 17 8.91 11.93 -4.00
C LYS A 17 9.08 12.45 -5.43
N ASP A 18 9.09 11.57 -6.42
CA ASP A 18 9.22 11.95 -7.83
C ASP A 18 7.87 12.28 -8.47
N ILE A 19 6.75 11.97 -7.80
CA ILE A 19 5.40 12.32 -8.25
C ILE A 19 5.13 13.82 -8.05
N PRO A 20 4.59 14.54 -9.05
CA PRO A 20 4.19 15.94 -8.91
C PRO A 20 3.27 16.20 -7.71
N ASP A 21 3.46 17.34 -7.04
CA ASP A 21 2.81 17.65 -5.75
C ASP A 21 1.29 17.47 -5.79
N LYS A 22 0.63 17.98 -6.84
CA LYS A 22 -0.82 17.86 -7.03
C LYS A 22 -1.33 16.41 -7.03
N LEU A 23 -0.53 15.49 -7.57
CA LEU A 23 -0.87 14.06 -7.62
C LEU A 23 -0.54 13.39 -6.29
N ARG A 24 0.52 13.83 -5.62
CA ARG A 24 0.89 13.38 -4.27
C ARG A 24 -0.17 13.73 -3.23
N GLU A 25 -0.76 14.93 -3.33
CA GLU A 25 -1.87 15.40 -2.50
C GLU A 25 -3.10 14.48 -2.59
N GLN A 26 -3.28 13.78 -3.72
CA GLN A 26 -4.33 12.78 -3.89
C GLN A 26 -3.91 11.41 -3.32
N ILE A 27 -2.68 10.97 -3.60
CA ILE A 27 -2.20 9.62 -3.25
C ILE A 27 -2.01 9.45 -1.74
N ILE A 28 -1.51 10.46 -1.03
CA ILE A 28 -1.22 10.35 0.41
C ILE A 28 -2.48 10.07 1.24
N PRO A 29 -3.60 10.80 1.07
CA PRO A 29 -4.86 10.49 1.75
C PRO A 29 -5.37 9.08 1.47
N ASP A 30 -5.29 8.65 0.21
CA ASP A 30 -5.70 7.30 -0.23
C ASP A 30 -4.87 6.22 0.48
N ILE A 31 -3.56 6.39 0.58
CA ILE A 31 -2.67 5.50 1.35
C ILE A 31 -3.06 5.52 2.83
N LYS A 32 -3.25 6.71 3.43
CA LYS A 32 -3.62 6.85 4.85
C LYS A 32 -4.94 6.14 5.18
N SER A 33 -5.89 6.10 4.25
CA SER A 33 -7.17 5.38 4.44
C SER A 33 -7.00 3.88 4.68
N LEU A 34 -5.89 3.29 4.20
CA LEU A 34 -5.58 1.87 4.42
C LEU A 34 -5.33 1.54 5.89
N SER A 35 -4.96 2.53 6.70
CA SER A 35 -4.73 2.34 8.15
C SER A 35 -6.01 1.93 8.89
N THR A 36 -7.19 2.38 8.44
CA THR A 36 -8.46 2.08 9.12
C THR A 36 -9.29 1.05 8.37
N ASN A 37 -9.10 0.93 7.05
CA ASN A 37 -9.78 -0.05 6.23
C ASN A 37 -8.86 -0.57 5.11
N PRO A 38 -8.03 -1.60 5.38
CA PRO A 38 -7.10 -2.13 4.39
C PRO A 38 -7.80 -3.06 3.36
N PHE A 39 -9.08 -3.36 3.52
CA PHE A 39 -9.87 -4.18 2.59
C PHE A 39 -11.17 -3.49 2.16
N PRO A 40 -11.14 -2.26 1.59
CA PRO A 40 -12.35 -1.60 1.17
C PRO A 40 -12.94 -2.34 -0.03
N SER A 41 -13.98 -3.15 0.22
CA SER A 41 -14.71 -3.94 -0.78
C SER A 41 -15.35 -3.10 -1.90
N ARG A 42 -15.31 -1.75 -1.81
CA ARG A 42 -16.02 -0.82 -2.70
C ARG A 42 -15.15 0.15 -3.52
N SER A 43 -13.86 0.33 -3.26
CA SER A 43 -13.06 1.35 -3.97
C SER A 43 -11.66 0.87 -4.31
N GLY A 44 -11.29 0.88 -5.60
CA GLY A 44 -9.91 0.90 -6.10
C GLY A 44 -8.98 -0.28 -5.78
N ILE A 45 -9.33 -1.15 -4.83
CA ILE A 45 -8.47 -2.18 -4.27
C ILE A 45 -8.76 -3.54 -4.91
N LYS A 46 -7.70 -4.17 -5.43
CA LYS A 46 -7.76 -5.56 -5.93
C LYS A 46 -6.62 -6.38 -5.34
N LYS A 47 -6.93 -7.60 -4.90
CA LYS A 47 -5.93 -8.62 -4.60
C LYS A 47 -5.33 -9.12 -5.93
N LEU A 48 -4.01 -9.09 -6.05
CA LEU A 48 -3.30 -9.59 -7.22
C LEU A 48 -3.11 -11.12 -7.12
N LYS A 49 -3.27 -11.81 -8.26
CA LYS A 49 -3.07 -13.26 -8.36
C LYS A 49 -1.57 -13.57 -8.53
N GLY A 50 -1.13 -14.74 -8.06
CA GLY A 50 0.24 -15.22 -8.27
C GLY A 50 1.26 -14.77 -7.21
N PHE A 51 0.88 -13.94 -6.24
CA PHE A 51 1.79 -13.45 -5.20
C PHE A 51 1.59 -14.18 -3.87
N LYS A 52 2.70 -14.64 -3.28
CA LYS A 52 2.79 -15.15 -1.90
C LYS A 52 3.96 -14.44 -1.19
N PRO A 53 3.75 -13.73 -0.07
CA PRO A 53 2.46 -13.47 0.59
C PRO A 53 1.47 -12.68 -0.30
N PRO A 54 0.18 -12.55 0.09
CA PRO A 54 -0.80 -11.78 -0.66
C PRO A 54 -0.33 -10.35 -0.98
N LEU A 55 -0.55 -9.91 -2.22
CA LEU A 55 -0.26 -8.56 -2.69
C LEU A 55 -1.56 -7.89 -3.14
N TYR A 56 -1.73 -6.63 -2.77
CA TYR A 56 -2.91 -5.83 -3.08
C TYR A 56 -2.50 -4.60 -3.89
N ARG A 57 -3.43 -4.10 -4.69
CA ARG A 57 -3.27 -2.89 -5.49
C ARG A 57 -4.40 -1.92 -5.21
N LEU A 58 -4.10 -0.72 -4.74
CA LEU A 58 -5.00 0.42 -4.68
C LEU A 58 -4.81 1.31 -5.92
N ARG A 59 -5.91 1.70 -6.57
CA ARG A 59 -5.90 2.70 -7.66
C ARG A 59 -6.25 4.07 -7.09
N SER A 60 -5.36 5.03 -7.29
CA SER A 60 -5.54 6.47 -6.97
C SER A 60 -5.34 7.25 -8.26
N GLY A 61 -6.44 7.56 -8.97
CA GLY A 61 -6.39 8.13 -10.32
C GLY A 61 -5.59 7.23 -11.27
N ASP A 62 -4.52 7.78 -11.85
CA ASP A 62 -3.63 7.04 -12.76
C ASP A 62 -2.51 6.25 -12.06
N TYR A 63 -2.33 6.47 -10.76
CA TYR A 63 -1.33 5.78 -9.96
C TYR A 63 -1.86 4.50 -9.34
N ARG A 64 -0.94 3.57 -9.08
CA ARG A 64 -1.20 2.27 -8.47
C ARG A 64 -0.27 2.12 -7.27
N VAL A 65 -0.86 2.00 -6.09
CA VAL A 65 -0.13 1.70 -4.86
C VAL A 65 -0.20 0.19 -4.64
N LEU A 66 0.96 -0.47 -4.59
CA LEU A 66 1.07 -1.87 -4.24
C LEU A 66 1.38 -2.00 -2.75
N TYR A 67 0.63 -2.83 -2.04
CA TYR A 67 0.83 -3.01 -0.60
C TYR A 67 0.49 -4.43 -0.15
N ARG A 68 1.02 -4.79 1.01
CA ARG A 68 0.78 -6.06 1.70
C ARG A 68 0.21 -5.74 3.08
N ILE A 69 -0.51 -6.71 3.63
CA ILE A 69 -1.06 -6.61 4.99
C ILE A 69 -0.36 -7.68 5.79
N GLU A 70 0.40 -7.25 6.81
CA GLU A 70 1.13 -8.14 7.70
C GLU A 70 0.34 -8.25 9.02
N SER A 71 -0.10 -9.47 9.36
CA SER A 71 -0.62 -9.73 10.70
C SER A 71 0.57 -9.85 11.64
N LYS A 72 0.54 -9.14 12.77
CA LYS A 72 1.52 -9.28 13.86
C LYS A 72 1.31 -10.60 14.62
N GLU A 73 1.21 -11.72 13.91
CA GLU A 73 1.30 -13.04 14.51
C GLU A 73 2.60 -13.70 14.04
N ARG A 74 3.65 -13.38 14.79
CA ARG A 74 4.98 -14.04 14.87
C ARG A 74 5.94 -13.84 13.68
N GLY A 75 7.04 -13.12 13.95
CA GLY A 75 8.36 -13.36 13.32
C GLY A 75 8.80 -12.42 12.19
N THR A 76 9.59 -11.40 12.55
CA THR A 76 10.79 -10.83 11.89
C THR A 76 11.01 -10.92 10.34
N LEU A 77 11.20 -9.74 9.72
CA LEU A 77 12.03 -9.30 8.55
C LEU A 77 12.34 -10.25 7.35
N MET A 78 12.14 -9.77 6.09
CA MET A 78 13.20 -9.57 5.07
C MET A 78 12.70 -9.15 3.67
N LYS A 79 13.53 -8.32 3.01
CA LYS A 79 13.55 -7.87 1.60
C LYS A 79 13.66 -9.05 0.61
N LYS A 80 13.09 -8.91 -0.59
CA LYS A 80 13.77 -9.40 -1.81
C LYS A 80 13.37 -8.60 -3.06
N ASN A 81 14.40 -8.05 -3.70
CA ASN A 81 14.40 -7.55 -5.07
C ASN A 81 14.15 -8.71 -6.03
N THR A 82 13.36 -8.48 -7.07
CA THR A 82 13.65 -8.82 -8.48
C THR A 82 12.82 -7.86 -9.34
#